data_AF-A0A242K8B0-F1
#
_entry.id   AF-A0A242K8B0-F1
#
_cell.length_a   1.000
_cell.length_b   1.000
_cell.length_c   1.000
_cell.angle_alpha   90.00
_cell.angle_beta   90.00
_cell.angle_gamma   90.00
#
_symmetry.space_group_name_H-M   'P 1'
#
loop_
_entity.id
_entity.type
_entity.pdbx_description
1 polymer ?
#
loop_
_entity_poly.entity_id
_entity_poly.type
_entity_poly.pdbx_seq_one_letter_code
_entity_poly.pdbx_strand_id
1 'polypeptide(L)'
;MNKPDIKVFKIKHPSFLFLGIENEIVGSIENADFVTIWNKFFEVGGFDKIRPYQKNFNPPMVIYHQNNSDNLIYFIGSIIESVEKVPKGYSACVFPECEFLVITTDWLQTEEEALGEHGLGQCGEYEKIVDIPKGYIRYDKGDLSLIHI
;
A
#
# COMPACT_ATOMS: atom_id res chain seq x y z
N MET A 1 -27.53 7.48 3.19
CA MET A 1 -27.30 6.50 2.11
C MET A 1 -27.17 5.13 2.72
N ASN A 2 -27.60 4.07 2.01
CA ASN A 2 -27.41 2.70 2.50
C ASN A 2 -25.92 2.34 2.44
N LYS A 3 -25.45 1.64 3.47
CA LYS A 3 -24.07 1.16 3.57
C LYS A 3 -23.78 0.18 2.42
N PRO A 4 -22.70 0.34 1.65
CA PRO A 4 -22.39 -0.55 0.53
C PRO A 4 -22.03 -1.96 1.02
N ASP A 5 -22.25 -2.95 0.17
CA ASP A 5 -21.90 -4.33 0.50
C ASP A 5 -20.37 -4.50 0.49
N ILE A 6 -19.85 -5.22 1.50
CA ILE A 6 -18.44 -5.61 1.54
C ILE A 6 -18.24 -6.83 0.64
N LYS A 7 -17.24 -6.73 -0.23
CA LYS A 7 -16.77 -7.79 -1.10
C LYS A 7 -15.44 -8.30 -0.58
N VAL A 8 -15.36 -9.61 -0.42
CA VAL A 8 -14.14 -10.30 -0.01
C VAL A 8 -13.80 -11.38 -1.02
N PHE A 9 -12.58 -11.34 -1.55
CA PHE A 9 -12.10 -12.37 -2.47
C PHE A 9 -10.59 -12.53 -2.34
N LYS A 10 -10.09 -13.66 -2.85
CA LYS A 10 -8.66 -13.95 -2.90
C LYS A 10 -8.12 -13.70 -4.29
N ILE A 11 -6.93 -13.13 -4.37
CA ILE A 11 -6.17 -13.06 -5.63
C ILE A 11 -4.77 -13.56 -5.39
N LYS A 12 -4.22 -14.21 -6.41
CA LYS A 12 -2.78 -14.47 -6.49
C LYS A 12 -2.16 -13.39 -7.37
N HIS A 13 -1.14 -12.72 -6.86
CA HIS A 13 -0.42 -11.68 -7.58
C HIS A 13 1.02 -12.17 -7.85
N PRO A 14 1.50 -12.13 -9.11
CA PRO A 14 2.89 -12.47 -9.40
C PRO A 14 3.85 -11.50 -8.71
N SER A 15 5.13 -11.87 -8.60
CA SER A 15 6.15 -10.95 -8.09
C SER A 15 6.16 -9.65 -8.89
N PHE A 16 6.37 -8.51 -8.23
CA PHE A 16 6.35 -7.20 -8.87
C PHE A 16 7.41 -6.27 -8.30
N LEU A 17 7.85 -5.33 -9.14
CA LEU A 17 8.77 -4.27 -8.74
C LEU A 17 7.97 -3.03 -8.33
N PHE A 18 8.28 -2.49 -7.15
CA PHE A 18 7.65 -1.29 -6.62
C PHE A 18 8.68 -0.19 -6.47
N LEU A 19 8.36 1.02 -6.94
CA LEU A 19 9.19 2.20 -6.80
C LEU A 19 8.41 3.28 -6.06
N GLY A 20 9.02 3.87 -5.04
CA GLY A 20 8.34 4.83 -4.19
C GLY A 20 9.25 5.44 -3.13
N ILE A 21 8.64 5.92 -2.04
CA ILE A 21 9.34 6.40 -0.85
C ILE A 21 8.84 5.67 0.37
N GLU A 22 9.76 5.03 1.07
CA GLU A 22 9.51 4.37 2.35
C GLU A 22 9.51 5.42 3.46
N ASN A 23 8.43 5.46 4.24
CA ASN A 23 8.32 6.31 5.42
C ASN A 23 8.14 5.43 6.65
N GLU A 24 9.06 5.53 7.59
CA GLU A 24 8.96 4.80 8.86
C GLU A 24 7.91 5.45 9.77
N ILE A 25 6.94 4.66 10.22
CA ILE A 25 5.95 5.07 11.19
C ILE A 25 6.48 4.74 12.58
N VAL A 26 6.96 5.77 13.28
CA VAL A 26 7.44 5.64 14.66
C VAL A 26 6.26 5.75 15.63
N GLY A 27 6.07 4.72 16.47
CA GLY A 27 4.96 4.66 17.42
C GLY A 27 3.76 3.90 16.85
N SER A 28 2.58 4.52 16.82
CA SER A 28 1.36 3.91 16.31
C SER A 28 0.86 4.60 15.04
N ILE A 29 0.20 3.84 14.16
CA ILE A 29 -0.33 4.34 12.90
C ILE A 29 -1.36 5.47 13.09
N GLU A 30 -2.09 5.46 14.20
CA GLU A 30 -3.10 6.48 14.53
C GLU A 30 -2.46 7.84 14.86
N ASN A 31 -1.20 7.86 15.24
CA ASN A 31 -0.44 9.06 15.57
C ASN A 31 0.51 9.51 14.43
N ALA A 32 0.46 8.83 13.28
CA ALA A 32 1.31 9.17 12.14
C ALA A 32 0.88 10.51 11.53
N ASP A 33 1.86 11.40 11.31
CA ASP A 33 1.64 12.65 10.59
C ASP A 33 1.66 12.41 9.06
N PHE A 34 0.53 11.92 8.55
CA PHE A 34 0.37 11.63 7.13
C PHE A 34 0.49 12.89 6.27
N VAL A 35 0.13 14.07 6.78
CA VAL A 35 0.27 15.34 6.04
C VAL A 35 1.74 15.59 5.75
N THR A 36 2.60 15.50 6.77
CA THR A 36 4.05 15.66 6.58
C THR A 36 4.63 14.58 5.67
N ILE A 37 4.20 13.33 5.82
CA ILE A 37 4.65 12.21 4.96
C ILE A 37 4.34 12.47 3.49
N TRP A 38 3.09 12.83 3.17
CA TRP A 38 2.69 13.10 1.78
C TRP A 38 3.33 14.38 1.23
N ASN A 39 3.47 15.44 2.04
CA ASN A 39 4.17 16.66 1.63
C ASN A 39 5.62 16.36 1.22
N LYS A 40 6.36 15.59 2.03
CA LYS A 40 7.72 15.15 1.69
C LYS A 40 7.78 14.37 0.39
N PHE A 41 6.81 13.49 0.14
CA PHE A 41 6.72 12.72 -1.11
C PHE A 41 6.58 13.64 -2.34
N PHE A 42 5.70 14.64 -2.26
CA PHE A 42 5.50 15.57 -3.37
C PHE A 42 6.64 16.58 -3.54
N GLU A 43 7.29 17.03 -2.46
CA GLU A 43 8.46 17.93 -2.50
C GLU A 43 9.62 17.36 -3.33
N VAL A 44 9.83 16.04 -3.30
CA VAL A 44 10.88 15.37 -4.08
C VAL A 44 10.42 14.93 -5.49
N GLY A 45 9.20 15.33 -5.89
CA GLY A 45 8.64 15.14 -7.23
C GLY A 45 7.57 14.06 -7.36
N GLY A 46 7.19 13.39 -6.26
CA GLY A 46 6.12 12.40 -6.19
C GLY A 46 6.01 11.44 -7.38
N PHE A 47 4.78 11.21 -7.85
CA PHE A 47 4.52 10.27 -8.95
C PHE A 47 5.16 10.67 -10.29
N ASP A 48 5.54 11.94 -10.49
CA ASP A 48 6.20 12.36 -11.73
C ASP A 48 7.62 11.76 -11.85
N LYS A 49 8.27 11.40 -10.73
CA LYS A 49 9.55 10.65 -10.75
C LYS A 49 9.38 9.16 -10.99
N ILE A 50 8.17 8.62 -10.81
CA ILE A 50 7.86 7.19 -10.96
C ILE A 50 7.33 6.90 -12.37
N ARG A 51 6.51 7.82 -12.92
CA ARG A 51 5.83 7.67 -14.22
C ARG A 51 6.72 7.17 -15.37
N PRO A 52 7.98 7.60 -15.53
CA PRO A 52 8.83 7.11 -16.63
C PRO A 52 9.11 5.61 -16.61
N TYR A 53 8.94 4.94 -15.46
CA TYR A 53 9.23 3.52 -15.26
C TYR A 53 7.97 2.64 -15.36
N GLN A 54 6.80 3.24 -15.57
CA GLN A 54 5.53 2.55 -15.73
C GLN A 54 5.24 2.32 -17.22
N LYS A 55 4.98 1.07 -17.65
CA LYS A 55 4.51 0.80 -19.03
C LYS A 55 3.02 1.04 -19.22
N ASN A 56 2.24 0.78 -18.18
CA ASN A 56 0.81 1.07 -18.11
C ASN A 56 0.57 2.02 -16.95
N PHE A 57 -0.45 2.87 -17.06
CA PHE A 57 -0.87 3.68 -15.94
C PHE A 57 -1.34 2.76 -14.80
N ASN A 58 -0.47 2.58 -13.81
CA ASN A 58 -0.83 1.96 -12.54
C ASN A 58 -1.23 3.08 -11.58
N PRO A 59 -2.37 2.95 -10.89
CA PRO A 59 -2.77 3.95 -9.93
C PRO A 59 -1.72 4.07 -8.82
N PRO A 60 -1.58 5.26 -8.21
CA PRO A 60 -0.94 5.44 -6.93
C PRO A 60 -1.37 4.38 -5.92
N MET A 61 -0.41 3.88 -5.15
CA MET A 61 -0.66 2.88 -4.11
C MET A 61 0.26 3.09 -2.92
N VAL A 62 -0.19 2.59 -1.79
CA VAL A 62 0.54 2.56 -0.53
C VAL A 62 0.64 1.11 -0.10
N ILE A 63 1.85 0.67 0.22
CA ILE A 63 2.09 -0.65 0.79
C ILE A 63 2.55 -0.49 2.23
N TYR A 64 1.88 -1.17 3.14
CA TYR A 64 2.33 -1.35 4.51
C TYR A 64 3.14 -2.64 4.61
N HIS A 65 4.35 -2.56 5.15
CA HIS A 65 5.17 -3.72 5.47
C HIS A 65 6.04 -3.43 6.70
N GLN A 66 6.65 -4.46 7.28
CA GLN A 66 7.65 -4.28 8.33
C GLN A 66 9.07 -4.27 7.72
N ASN A 67 10.00 -3.57 8.37
CA ASN A 67 11.42 -3.72 8.09
C ASN A 67 12.07 -4.69 9.09
N ASN A 68 13.37 -4.97 8.94
CA ASN A 68 14.12 -5.87 9.82
C ASN A 68 14.19 -5.41 11.30
N SER A 69 13.79 -4.17 11.59
CA SER A 69 13.71 -3.61 12.94
C SER A 69 12.28 -3.67 13.51
N ASP A 70 11.39 -4.43 12.87
CA ASP A 70 9.95 -4.55 13.16
C ASP A 70 9.14 -3.25 13.05
N ASN A 71 9.75 -2.17 12.52
CA ASN A 71 9.06 -0.89 12.35
C ASN A 71 8.12 -0.96 11.14
N LEU A 72 6.93 -0.39 11.30
CA LEU A 72 5.95 -0.29 10.24
C LEU A 72 6.40 0.75 9.20
N ILE A 73 6.48 0.33 7.94
CA ILE A 73 6.82 1.17 6.80
C ILE A 73 5.55 1.51 6.03
N TYR A 74 5.38 2.79 5.74
CA TYR A 74 4.38 3.36 4.82
C TYR A 74 5.06 3.67 3.48
N PHE A 75 4.94 2.75 2.52
CA PHE A 75 5.64 2.83 1.24
C PHE A 75 4.72 3.39 0.15
N ILE A 76 4.87 4.68 -0.16
CA ILE A 76 4.07 5.38 -1.17
C ILE A 76 4.73 5.23 -2.53
N GLY A 77 4.01 4.72 -3.52
CA GLY A 77 4.60 4.57 -4.84
C GLY A 77 3.67 3.91 -5.86
N SER A 78 4.28 3.21 -6.80
CA SER A 78 3.55 2.44 -7.81
C SER A 78 4.36 1.23 -8.28
N ILE A 79 3.63 0.23 -8.79
CA ILE A 79 4.24 -0.88 -9.53
C ILE A 79 4.85 -0.34 -10.83
N ILE A 80 6.10 -0.70 -11.08
CA ILE A 80 6.87 -0.33 -12.27
C ILE A 80 7.36 -1.60 -13.00
N GLU A 81 7.79 -1.46 -14.25
CA GLU A 81 8.36 -2.60 -14.98
C GLU A 81 9.84 -2.80 -14.71
N SER A 82 10.60 -1.70 -14.74
CA SER A 82 12.04 -1.71 -14.58
C SER A 82 12.52 -0.32 -14.18
N VAL A 83 13.60 -0.26 -13.41
CA VAL A 83 14.30 0.98 -13.09
C VAL A 83 15.78 0.76 -13.31
N GLU A 84 16.38 1.51 -14.24
CA GLU A 84 17.83 1.43 -14.47
C GLU A 84 18.60 2.14 -13.36
N LYS A 85 18.04 3.25 -12.85
CA LYS A 85 18.61 4.04 -11.77
C LYS A 85 17.50 4.61 -10.90
N VAL A 86 17.50 4.20 -9.63
CA VAL A 86 16.53 4.69 -8.64
C VAL A 86 16.70 6.21 -8.48
N PRO A 87 15.62 7.01 -8.64
CA PRO A 87 15.67 8.45 -8.41
C PRO A 87 16.15 8.78 -7.00
N LYS A 88 16.87 9.89 -6.83
CA LYS A 88 17.36 10.31 -5.51
C LYS A 88 16.18 10.49 -4.55
N GLY A 89 16.25 9.83 -3.39
CA GLY A 89 15.22 9.87 -2.36
C GLY A 89 14.11 8.82 -2.51
N TYR A 90 14.20 7.94 -3.50
CA TYR A 90 13.28 6.83 -3.71
C TYR A 90 13.95 5.50 -3.36
N SER A 91 13.13 4.50 -3.09
CA SER A 91 13.49 3.10 -2.90
C SER A 91 12.81 2.25 -3.98
N ALA A 92 13.50 1.23 -4.48
CA ALA A 92 12.93 0.22 -5.36
C ALA A 92 13.02 -1.16 -4.70
N CYS A 93 11.90 -1.87 -4.62
CA CYS A 93 11.82 -3.17 -3.93
C CYS A 93 11.10 -4.20 -4.78
N VAL A 94 11.61 -5.43 -4.81
CA VAL A 94 10.88 -6.58 -5.36
C VAL A 94 9.98 -7.16 -4.28
N PHE A 95 8.68 -7.15 -4.55
CA PHE A 95 7.71 -7.92 -3.76
C PHE A 95 7.59 -9.31 -4.36
N PRO A 96 7.74 -10.38 -3.54
CA PRO A 96 7.62 -11.74 -4.03
C PRO A 96 6.19 -12.04 -4.48
N GLU A 97 6.02 -13.09 -5.27
CA GLU A 97 4.69 -13.64 -5.57
C GLU A 97 3.95 -13.94 -4.27
N CYS A 98 2.70 -13.52 -4.17
CA CYS A 98 1.91 -13.72 -2.97
C CYS A 98 0.40 -13.77 -3.23
N GLU A 99 -0.32 -14.22 -2.21
CA GLU A 99 -1.77 -14.25 -2.22
C GLU A 99 -2.31 -13.14 -1.32
N PHE A 100 -3.27 -12.37 -1.84
CA PHE A 100 -3.95 -11.32 -1.10
C PHE A 100 -5.38 -11.75 -0.78
N LEU A 101 -5.80 -11.46 0.45
CA LEU A 101 -7.21 -11.35 0.80
C LEU A 101 -7.63 -9.89 0.56
N VAL A 102 -8.46 -9.66 -0.45
CA VAL A 102 -8.92 -8.32 -0.83
C VAL A 102 -10.27 -8.05 -0.18
N ILE A 103 -10.37 -6.92 0.51
CA ILE A 103 -11.59 -6.40 1.13
C ILE A 103 -11.88 -5.06 0.46
N THR A 104 -13.04 -4.93 -0.14
CA THR A 104 -13.44 -3.74 -0.89
C THR A 104 -14.96 -3.57 -0.88
N THR A 105 -15.45 -2.48 -1.47
CA THR A 105 -16.87 -2.18 -1.63
C THR A 105 -17.22 -1.98 -3.11
N ASP A 106 -18.51 -1.83 -3.40
CA ASP A 106 -18.95 -1.29 -4.70
C ASP A 106 -18.43 0.12 -4.95
N TRP A 107 -18.41 0.52 -6.22
CA TRP A 107 -17.98 1.86 -6.64
C TRP A 107 -18.82 2.94 -5.95
N LEU A 108 -18.14 3.83 -5.22
CA LEU A 108 -18.73 4.99 -4.55
C LEU A 108 -18.63 6.23 -5.45
N GLN A 109 -19.67 7.06 -5.46
CA GLN A 109 -19.79 8.15 -6.45
C GLN A 109 -18.95 9.36 -6.08
N THR A 110 -18.64 9.53 -4.80
CA THR A 110 -17.90 10.69 -4.29
C THR A 110 -16.68 10.28 -3.49
N GLU A 111 -15.69 11.17 -3.44
CA GLU A 111 -14.50 11.02 -2.60
C GLU A 111 -14.89 10.96 -1.10
N GLU A 112 -15.85 11.79 -0.67
CA GLU A 112 -16.33 11.80 0.72
C GLU A 112 -16.86 10.43 1.14
N GLU A 113 -17.64 9.75 0.28
CA GLU A 113 -18.09 8.39 0.55
C GLU A 113 -16.94 7.39 0.57
N ALA A 114 -16.02 7.49 -0.40
CA ALA A 114 -14.89 6.57 -0.54
C ALA A 114 -13.91 6.65 0.64
N LEU A 115 -13.68 7.84 1.19
CA LEU A 115 -12.78 8.06 2.32
C LEU A 115 -13.50 7.98 3.67
N GLY A 116 -14.82 8.16 3.70
CA GLY A 116 -15.62 8.19 4.91
C GLY A 116 -15.99 6.81 5.46
N GLU A 117 -17.00 6.80 6.35
CA GLU A 117 -17.46 5.61 7.07
C GLU A 117 -17.91 4.47 6.15
N HIS A 118 -18.47 4.79 4.99
CA HIS A 118 -19.02 3.80 4.06
C HIS A 118 -17.99 3.22 3.08
N GLY A 119 -16.84 3.85 2.90
CA GLY A 119 -15.76 3.37 2.04
C GLY A 119 -14.62 2.78 2.87
N LEU A 120 -13.52 3.51 2.95
CA LEU A 120 -12.32 3.10 3.67
C LEU A 120 -12.60 2.75 5.14
N GLY A 121 -13.46 3.51 5.82
CA GLY A 121 -13.85 3.24 7.20
C GLY A 121 -14.49 1.85 7.36
N GLN A 122 -15.45 1.52 6.49
CA GLN A 122 -16.12 0.21 6.52
C GLN A 122 -15.17 -0.93 6.21
N CYS A 123 -14.32 -0.79 5.18
CA CYS A 123 -13.32 -1.79 4.83
C CYS A 123 -12.35 -2.03 6.00
N GLY A 124 -11.87 -0.96 6.64
CA GLY A 124 -10.95 -1.04 7.79
C GLY A 124 -11.59 -1.68 9.02
N GLU A 125 -12.87 -1.41 9.31
CA GLU A 125 -13.57 -2.11 10.40
C GLU A 125 -13.78 -3.59 10.10
N TYR A 126 -14.11 -3.94 8.84
CA TYR A 126 -14.27 -5.34 8.44
C TYR A 126 -12.94 -6.11 8.50
N GLU A 127 -11.84 -5.47 8.10
CA GLU A 127 -10.48 -6.03 8.17
C GLU A 127 -10.09 -6.48 9.59
N LYS A 128 -10.59 -5.80 10.64
CA LYS A 128 -10.30 -6.16 12.04
C LYS A 128 -10.96 -7.47 12.48
N ILE A 129 -12.05 -7.87 11.82
CA ILE A 129 -12.88 -9.01 12.23
C ILE A 129 -12.89 -10.15 11.20
N VAL A 130 -12.29 -9.95 10.03
CA VAL A 130 -12.26 -10.97 8.99
C VAL A 130 -11.46 -12.19 9.43
N ASP A 131 -12.00 -13.38 9.18
CA ASP A 131 -11.27 -14.62 9.44
C ASP A 131 -10.11 -14.77 8.46
N ILE A 132 -8.89 -14.69 8.98
CA ILE A 132 -7.68 -14.95 8.21
C ILE A 132 -7.63 -16.44 7.89
N PRO A 133 -7.53 -16.85 6.60
CA PRO A 133 -7.45 -18.26 6.24
C PRO A 133 -6.28 -18.96 6.95
N LYS A 134 -6.50 -20.21 7.37
CA LYS A 134 -5.48 -20.99 8.09
C LYS A 134 -4.18 -21.08 7.28
N GLY A 135 -3.06 -20.75 7.93
CA GLY A 135 -1.71 -20.81 7.35
C GLY A 135 -1.21 -19.50 6.71
N TYR A 136 -2.04 -18.45 6.69
CA TYR A 136 -1.65 -17.14 6.18
C TYR A 136 -1.13 -16.25 7.30
N ILE A 137 -0.07 -15.49 7.02
CA ILE A 137 0.47 -14.44 7.90
C ILE A 137 0.22 -13.11 7.18
N ARG A 138 -0.27 -12.10 7.89
CA ARG A 138 -0.45 -10.77 7.30
C ARG A 138 0.91 -10.13 7.03
N TYR A 139 1.04 -9.43 5.90
CA TYR A 139 2.26 -8.76 5.46
C TYR A 139 2.79 -7.70 6.44
N ASP A 140 1.92 -7.14 7.28
CA ASP A 140 2.24 -6.16 8.32
C ASP A 140 2.55 -6.81 9.69
N LYS A 141 2.59 -8.15 9.76
CA LYS A 141 2.85 -8.93 10.98
C LYS A 141 3.88 -10.05 10.76
N GLY A 142 4.62 -10.00 9.66
CA GLY A 142 5.56 -11.04 9.25
C GLY A 142 6.93 -10.45 8.94
N ASP A 143 7.97 -11.18 9.33
CA ASP A 143 9.34 -10.89 8.92
C ASP A 143 9.48 -11.18 7.42
N LEU A 144 9.55 -10.10 6.63
CA LEU A 144 9.74 -10.17 5.20
C LEU A 144 11.05 -9.49 4.85
N SER A 145 12.03 -10.30 4.47
CA SER A 145 13.24 -9.84 3.81
C SER A 145 12.90 -9.34 2.40
N LEU A 146 12.45 -8.09 2.27
CA LEU A 146 12.31 -7.45 0.98
C LEU A 146 13.69 -7.27 0.33
N ILE A 147 13.73 -7.40 -1.00
CA ILE A 147 14.96 -7.18 -1.77
C ILE A 147 14.91 -5.75 -2.30
N HIS A 148 15.67 -4.85 -1.66
CA HIS A 148 15.94 -3.51 -2.16
C HIS A 148 16.95 -3.58 -3.31
N ILE A 149 16.67 -2.87 -4.41
CA ILE A 149 17.50 -2.81 -5.63
C ILE A 149 18.33 -1.51 -5.64
#